data_AF-A0A3P1X3K0-F1
#
_entry.id   AF-A0A3P1X3K0-F1
#
_cell.length_a   1.000
_cell.length_b   1.000
_cell.length_c   1.000
_cell.angle_alpha   90.00
_cell.angle_beta   90.00
_cell.angle_gamma   90.00
#
_symmetry.space_group_name_H-M   'P 1'
#
loop_
_entity.id
_entity.type
_entity.pdbx_description
1 polymer ?
#
loop_
_entity_poly.entity_id
_entity_poly.type
_entity_poly.pdbx_seq_one_letter_code
_entity_poly.pdbx_strand_id
1 'polypeptide(L)'
;DFPDKIYGVNARGTELTEKAMTQKAVRENYARHVHGCLFRLVGIVLHTLPFDNVIVSGFTQRVSKRTGYLEDEYILSCKCSRSQMSSVNFAGLEHIDPVEALGDHPVIRKMSSTFTFQPIDPLTL
;
A
#
# COMPACT_ATOMS: atom_id res chain seq x y z
N ASP A 1 3.11 -9.40 -11.58
CA ASP A 1 4.35 -8.66 -11.28
C ASP A 1 4.12 -7.16 -11.24
N PHE A 2 4.89 -6.46 -10.42
CA PHE A 2 4.86 -5.00 -10.31
C PHE A 2 5.88 -4.40 -11.32
N PRO A 3 5.62 -3.24 -11.95
CA PRO A 3 6.55 -2.65 -12.90
C PRO A 3 7.98 -2.49 -12.37
N ASP A 4 8.95 -2.94 -13.15
CA ASP A 4 10.38 -2.99 -12.80
C ASP A 4 11.26 -2.13 -13.71
N LYS A 5 10.64 -1.33 -14.58
CA LYS A 5 11.30 -0.47 -15.57
C LYS A 5 10.70 0.93 -15.52
N ILE A 6 11.56 1.92 -15.71
CA ILE A 6 11.17 3.32 -15.91
C ILE A 6 11.53 3.70 -17.34
N TYR A 7 10.60 4.39 -18.00
CA TYR A 7 10.81 4.96 -19.31
C TYR A 7 10.95 6.47 -19.18
N GLY A 8 11.90 7.02 -19.94
CA GLY A 8 12.12 8.46 -20.07
C GLY A 8 12.34 8.81 -21.53
N VAL A 9 12.55 10.10 -21.80
CA VAL A 9 12.93 10.57 -23.13
C VAL A 9 14.40 11.02 -23.06
N ASN A 10 15.17 10.73 -24.11
CA ASN A 10 16.54 11.21 -24.21
C ASN A 10 16.57 12.76 -24.15
N ALA A 11 17.73 13.35 -23.87
CA ALA A 11 17.86 14.80 -23.72
C ALA A 11 17.42 15.62 -24.96
N ARG A 12 17.36 14.99 -26.13
CA ARG A 12 16.95 15.60 -27.40
C ARG A 12 15.45 15.48 -27.68
N GLY A 13 14.70 14.73 -26.89
CA GLY A 13 13.26 14.54 -27.09
C GLY A 13 12.89 13.51 -28.17
N THR A 14 13.85 12.77 -28.73
CA THR A 14 13.65 11.99 -29.97
C THR A 14 13.50 10.49 -29.75
N GLU A 15 13.96 9.97 -28.62
CA GLU A 15 14.01 8.53 -28.35
C GLU A 15 13.55 8.23 -26.92
N LEU A 16 12.85 7.09 -26.76
CA LEU A 16 12.54 6.52 -25.47
C LEU A 16 13.78 5.81 -24.90
N THR A 17 14.12 6.13 -23.66
CA THR A 17 15.16 5.45 -22.91
C THR A 17 14.52 4.54 -21.87
N GLU A 18 14.94 3.28 -21.82
CA GLU A 18 14.51 2.31 -20.81
C GLU A 18 15.59 2.15 -19.73
N LYS A 19 15.19 2.16 -18.47
CA LYS A 19 16.09 1.90 -17.34
C LYS A 19 15.46 0.92 -16.36
N ALA A 20 16.17 -0.16 -16.06
CA ALA A 20 15.78 -1.10 -15.03
C ALA A 20 15.81 -0.44 -13.64
N MET A 21 14.80 -0.73 -12.83
CA MET A 21 14.71 -0.30 -11.44
C MET A 21 15.53 -1.23 -10.54
N THR A 22 16.00 -0.69 -9.41
CA THR A 22 16.56 -1.56 -8.37
C THR A 22 15.44 -2.36 -7.71
N GLN A 23 15.76 -3.57 -7.21
CA GLN A 23 14.78 -4.39 -6.49
C GLN A 23 14.18 -3.67 -5.27
N LYS A 24 14.96 -2.82 -4.60
CA LYS A 24 14.47 -1.97 -3.50
C LYS A 24 13.40 -1.00 -4.01
N ALA A 25 13.65 -0.30 -5.13
CA ALA A 25 12.71 0.66 -5.70
C ALA A 25 11.40 0.01 -6.16
N VAL A 26 11.45 -1.20 -6.72
CA VAL A 26 10.24 -1.96 -7.08
C VAL A 26 9.42 -2.31 -5.83
N ARG A 27 10.08 -2.78 -4.76
CA ARG A 27 9.41 -3.11 -3.49
C ARG A 27 8.84 -1.88 -2.79
N GLU A 28 9.55 -0.76 -2.84
CA GLU A 28 9.09 0.53 -2.33
C GLU A 28 7.83 1.01 -3.07
N ASN A 29 7.84 0.96 -4.40
CA ASN A 29 6.66 1.30 -5.19
C ASN A 29 5.48 0.37 -4.89
N TYR A 30 5.73 -0.94 -4.72
CA TYR A 30 4.71 -1.89 -4.31
C TYR A 30 4.15 -1.56 -2.92
N ALA A 31 5.00 -1.22 -1.95
CA ALA A 31 4.57 -0.82 -0.62
C ALA A 31 3.69 0.45 -0.67
N ARG A 32 4.12 1.48 -1.40
CA ARG A 32 3.32 2.71 -1.62
C ARG A 32 1.99 2.40 -2.30
N HIS A 33 1.98 1.49 -3.28
CA HIS A 33 0.78 1.08 -3.99
C HIS A 33 -0.24 0.39 -3.07
N VAL A 34 0.20 -0.61 -2.29
CA VAL A 34 -0.68 -1.33 -1.35
C VAL A 34 -1.24 -0.40 -0.28
N HIS A 35 -0.40 0.46 0.31
CA HIS A 35 -0.87 1.46 1.28
C HIS A 35 -1.82 2.47 0.64
N GLY A 36 -1.55 2.93 -0.59
CA GLY A 36 -2.41 3.86 -1.31
C GLY A 36 -3.78 3.27 -1.66
N CYS A 37 -3.82 1.99 -2.06
CA CYS A 37 -5.06 1.27 -2.28
C CYS A 37 -5.90 1.17 -1.01
N LEU A 38 -5.27 0.83 0.13
CA LEU A 38 -5.94 0.77 1.42
C LEU A 38 -6.46 2.14 1.84
N PHE A 39 -5.61 3.17 1.76
CA PHE A 39 -5.97 4.55 2.10
C PHE A 39 -7.17 5.05 1.29
N ARG A 40 -7.15 4.81 -0.03
CA ARG A 40 -8.27 5.12 -0.92
C ARG A 40 -9.55 4.37 -0.52
N LEU A 41 -9.46 3.08 -0.21
CA LEU A 41 -10.61 2.27 0.16
C LEU A 41 -11.23 2.76 1.47
N VAL A 42 -10.42 3.07 2.48
CA VAL A 42 -10.87 3.65 3.76
C VAL A 42 -11.61 4.96 3.51
N GLY A 43 -11.06 5.85 2.68
CA GLY A 43 -11.69 7.11 2.32
C GLY A 43 -13.07 6.91 1.67
N ILE A 44 -13.17 6.00 0.71
CA ILE A 44 -14.45 5.66 0.05
C ILE A 44 -15.46 5.11 1.05
N VAL A 45 -15.06 4.16 1.91
CA VAL A 45 -15.95 3.50 2.87
C VAL A 45 -16.49 4.51 3.88
N LEU A 46 -15.62 5.31 4.49
CA LEU A 46 -16.02 6.31 5.47
C LEU A 46 -16.85 7.42 4.82
N HIS A 47 -16.58 7.80 3.57
CA HIS A 47 -17.43 8.76 2.86
C HIS A 47 -18.84 8.21 2.57
N THR A 48 -18.93 6.94 2.18
CA THR A 48 -20.17 6.33 1.68
C THR A 48 -21.06 5.78 2.79
N LEU A 49 -20.48 5.23 3.85
CA LEU A 49 -21.20 4.52 4.91
C LEU A 49 -21.22 5.32 6.22
N PRO A 50 -22.27 5.19 7.05
CA PRO A 50 -22.42 5.95 8.30
C PRO A 50 -21.62 5.36 9.47
N PHE A 51 -20.46 4.76 9.21
CA PHE A 51 -19.61 4.19 10.26
C PHE A 51 -18.55 5.20 10.71
N ASP A 52 -18.25 5.20 12.01
CA ASP A 52 -17.19 6.05 12.57
C ASP A 52 -15.80 5.43 12.47
N ASN A 53 -15.73 4.10 12.40
CA ASN A 53 -14.50 3.34 12.31
C ASN A 53 -14.63 2.24 11.26
N VAL A 54 -13.54 1.96 10.57
CA VAL A 54 -13.43 0.82 9.66
C VAL A 54 -12.11 0.09 9.91
N ILE A 55 -12.14 -1.24 9.82
CA ILE A 55 -10.94 -2.06 9.72
C ILE A 55 -10.81 -2.51 8.27
N VAL A 56 -9.66 -2.23 7.66
CA VAL A 56 -9.34 -2.67 6.30
C VAL A 56 -8.03 -3.45 6.34
N SER A 57 -8.04 -4.61 5.70
CA SER A 57 -6.88 -5.51 5.65
C SER A 57 -6.57 -5.89 4.20
N GLY A 58 -5.30 -5.87 3.84
CA GLY A 58 -4.79 -6.28 2.54
C GLY A 58 -3.99 -7.58 2.64
N PHE A 59 -4.24 -8.49 1.70
CA PHE A 59 -3.53 -9.76 1.59
C PHE A 59 -2.93 -9.94 0.20
N THR A 60 -1.93 -10.82 0.12
CA THR A 60 -1.42 -11.37 -1.13
C THR A 60 -1.66 -12.87 -1.13
N GLN A 61 -1.98 -13.43 -2.29
CA GLN A 61 -2.16 -14.87 -2.41
C GLN A 61 -0.81 -15.53 -2.66
N ARG A 62 -0.47 -16.59 -1.90
CA ARG A 62 0.76 -17.36 -2.09
C ARG A 62 0.50 -18.85 -1.98
N VAL A 63 1.22 -19.62 -2.78
CA VAL A 63 1.19 -21.08 -2.67
C VAL A 63 1.94 -21.50 -1.40
N SER A 64 1.21 -22.11 -0.47
CA SER A 64 1.74 -22.61 0.78
C SER A 64 2.75 -23.71 0.54
N LYS A 65 3.99 -23.55 1.03
CA LYS A 65 5.02 -24.61 0.93
C LYS A 65 4.66 -25.86 1.74
N ARG A 66 3.75 -25.72 2.72
CA ARG A 66 3.29 -26.79 3.59
C ARG A 66 2.20 -27.63 2.94
N THR A 67 1.22 -26.99 2.31
CA THR A 67 -0.01 -27.64 1.84
C THR A 67 -0.14 -27.68 0.31
N GLY A 68 0.62 -26.86 -0.41
CA GLY A 68 0.52 -26.68 -1.86
C GLY A 68 -0.69 -25.86 -2.31
N TYR A 69 -1.55 -25.41 -1.39
CA TYR A 69 -2.73 -24.61 -1.73
C TYR A 69 -2.39 -23.13 -1.82
N LEU A 70 -3.17 -22.41 -2.63
CA LEU A 70 -3.17 -20.95 -2.65
C LEU A 70 -3.84 -20.47 -1.35
N GLU A 71 -3.06 -19.78 -0.51
CA GLU A 71 -3.50 -19.25 0.78
C GLU A 71 -3.36 -17.72 0.76
N ASP A 72 -4.28 -17.04 1.46
CA ASP A 72 -4.23 -15.58 1.62
C ASP A 72 -3.28 -15.22 2.77
N GLU A 73 -2.18 -14.54 2.46
CA GLU A 73 -1.25 -13.98 3.43
C GLU A 73 -1.54 -12.48 3.64
N TYR A 74 -2.10 -12.12 4.79
CA TYR A 74 -2.30 -10.72 5.17
C TYR A 74 -0.95 -10.04 5.40
N ILE A 75 -0.79 -8.84 4.83
CA ILE A 75 0.47 -8.07 4.89
C ILE A 75 0.30 -6.67 5.48
N LEU A 76 -0.93 -6.18 5.56
CA LEU A 76 -1.28 -4.86 6.06
C LEU A 76 -2.69 -4.87 6.64
N SER A 77 -2.89 -4.25 7.80
CA SER A 77 -4.22 -4.00 8.38
C SER A 77 -4.23 -2.65 9.08
N CYS A 78 -5.26 -1.82 8.85
CA CYS A 78 -5.48 -0.55 9.55
C CYS A 78 -6.88 -0.54 10.16
N LYS A 79 -6.98 -0.05 11.40
CA LYS A 79 -8.23 0.52 11.92
C LYS A 79 -8.14 2.04 11.77
N CYS A 80 -9.06 2.62 11.03
CA CYS A 80 -9.04 4.06 10.78
C CYS A 80 -10.44 4.66 11.03
N SER A 81 -10.49 5.89 11.57
CA SER A 81 -11.72 6.59 11.94
C SER A 81 -12.09 7.71 10.96
N ARG A 82 -13.36 8.13 11.00
CA ARG A 82 -13.85 9.28 10.23
C ARG A 82 -13.13 10.57 10.58
N SER A 83 -12.91 10.84 11.87
CA SER A 83 -12.24 12.05 12.33
C SER A 83 -10.80 12.13 11.83
N GLN A 84 -10.09 11.00 11.82
CA GLN A 84 -8.73 10.87 11.28
C GLN A 84 -8.73 11.11 9.77
N MET A 85 -9.62 10.45 9.03
CA MET A 85 -9.66 10.64 7.59
C MET A 85 -10.01 12.09 7.21
N SER A 86 -10.82 12.76 8.02
CA SER A 86 -11.21 14.17 7.81
C SER A 86 -10.09 15.16 8.12
N SER A 87 -9.04 14.78 8.85
CA SER A 87 -7.90 15.67 9.13
C SER A 87 -6.85 15.66 8.03
N VAL A 88 -6.93 14.71 7.08
CA VAL A 88 -6.00 14.64 5.96
C VAL A 88 -6.28 15.78 4.96
N ASN A 89 -5.23 16.49 4.56
CA ASN A 89 -5.31 17.50 3.51
C ASN A 89 -5.34 16.86 2.12
N PHE A 90 -6.53 16.50 1.64
CA PHE A 90 -6.71 15.95 0.29
C PHE A 90 -6.43 16.94 -0.85
N ALA A 91 -6.31 18.25 -0.57
CA ALA A 91 -5.94 19.22 -1.59
C ALA A 91 -4.44 19.19 -1.94
N GLY A 92 -3.60 18.54 -1.12
CA GLY A 92 -2.15 18.40 -1.33
C GLY A 92 -1.70 16.93 -1.42
N LEU A 93 -2.45 16.10 -2.16
CA LEU A 93 -2.21 14.65 -2.28
C LEU A 93 -0.80 14.30 -2.77
N GLU A 94 -0.19 15.15 -3.60
CA GLU A 94 1.17 15.00 -4.11
C GLU A 94 2.24 15.02 -3.02
N HIS A 95 1.92 15.58 -1.85
CA HIS A 95 2.82 15.65 -0.68
C HIS A 95 2.56 14.53 0.33
N ILE A 96 1.52 13.70 0.12
CA ILE A 96 1.16 12.62 1.02
C ILE A 96 1.93 11.35 0.64
N ASP A 97 2.72 10.83 1.58
CA ASP A 97 3.21 9.47 1.49
C ASP A 97 2.15 8.50 2.03
N PRO A 98 1.56 7.61 1.21
CA PRO A 98 0.54 6.67 1.69
C PRO A 98 1.05 5.71 2.77
N VAL A 99 2.36 5.43 2.81
CA VAL A 99 2.96 4.57 3.84
C VAL A 99 2.92 5.24 5.21
N GLU A 100 3.13 6.55 5.23
CA GLU A 100 3.09 7.39 6.44
C GLU A 100 1.69 7.90 6.77
N ALA A 101 0.84 8.11 5.76
CA ALA A 101 -0.53 8.64 5.91
C ALA A 101 -1.45 7.71 6.70
N LEU A 102 -1.15 6.41 6.72
CA LEU A 102 -1.84 5.43 7.53
C LEU A 102 -1.31 5.38 8.99
N GLY A 103 -0.20 6.04 9.30
CA GLY A 103 0.53 6.02 10.57
C GLY A 103 -0.25 6.53 11.79
N ASP A 104 0.40 6.48 12.97
CA ASP A 104 -0.10 6.71 14.35
C ASP A 104 -1.41 6.02 14.78
N HIS A 105 -2.11 5.36 13.86
CA HIS A 105 -3.34 4.63 14.08
C HIS A 105 -3.00 3.14 14.23
N PRO A 106 -3.90 2.27 14.72
CA PRO A 106 -3.62 0.85 14.78
C PRO A 106 -3.38 0.33 13.35
N VAL A 107 -2.13 0.32 12.93
CA VAL A 107 -1.64 -0.23 11.69
C VAL A 107 -0.72 -1.37 12.05
N ILE A 108 -1.13 -2.56 11.66
CA ILE A 108 -0.31 -3.74 11.76
C ILE A 108 0.31 -3.98 10.39
N ARG A 109 1.64 -3.96 10.36
CA ARG A 109 2.45 -4.39 9.23
C ARG A 109 3.80 -4.89 9.73
N LYS A 110 4.34 -5.90 9.07
CA LYS A 110 5.73 -6.33 9.24
C LYS A 110 6.46 -6.11 7.93
N MET A 111 7.22 -5.02 7.86
CA MET A 111 7.92 -4.60 6.64
C MET A 111 9.39 -4.32 6.96
N SER A 112 10.31 -4.89 6.19
CA SER A 112 11.74 -4.60 6.34
C SER A 112 12.09 -3.18 5.88
N SER A 113 13.30 -2.70 6.21
CA SER A 113 13.86 -1.46 5.66
C SER A 113 14.08 -1.48 4.14
N THR A 114 13.94 -2.66 3.52
CA THR A 114 13.98 -2.89 2.07
C THR A 114 12.61 -3.18 1.47
N PHE A 115 11.53 -2.85 2.21
CA PHE A 115 10.13 -2.94 1.81
C PHE A 115 9.62 -4.36 1.51
N THR A 116 10.25 -5.38 2.12
CA THR A 116 9.73 -6.75 2.04
C THR A 116 8.66 -6.95 3.11
N PHE A 117 7.43 -7.28 2.69
CA PHE A 117 6.35 -7.64 3.60
C PHE A 117 6.49 -9.06 4.14
N GLN A 118 6.17 -9.22 5.42
CA GLN A 118 5.97 -10.50 6.09
C GLN A 118 4.50 -10.66 6.47
N PRO A 119 4.01 -11.91 6.59
CA PRO A 119 2.65 -12.17 7.05
C PRO A 119 2.38 -11.58 8.44
N ILE A 120 1.15 -11.11 8.61
CA ILE A 120 0.60 -10.61 9.87
C ILE A 120 -0.72 -11.30 10.19
N ASP A 121 -1.09 -11.29 11.47
CA ASP A 121 -2.48 -11.48 11.86
C ASP A 121 -3.20 -10.13 11.73
N PRO A 122 -4.29 -10.03 10.95
CA PRO A 122 -5.00 -8.77 10.77
C PRO A 122 -5.73 -8.36 12.04
N LEU A 123 -6.06 -7.07 12.15
CA LEU A 123 -6.94 -6.58 13.21
C LEU A 123 -8.32 -7.23 13.10
N THR A 124 -8.91 -7.51 14.26
CA THR A 124 -10.30 -7.97 14.39
C THR A 124 -11.16 -6.87 15.02
N LEU A 125 -12.48 -6.97 14.84
CA LEU A 125 -13.46 -6.09 15.47
C LEU A 125 -13.45 -6.21 17.00
#